data_AF-A0A5D3BNR9-F1
#
_entry.id   AF-A0A5D3BNR9-F1
#
_cell.length_a   1.000
_cell.length_b   1.000
_cell.length_c   1.000
_cell.angle_alpha   90.00
_cell.angle_beta   90.00
_cell.angle_gamma   90.00
#
_symmetry.space_group_name_H-M   'P 1'
#
loop_
_entity.id
_entity.type
_entity.pdbx_description
1 polymer ?
#
loop_
_entity_poly.entity_id
_entity_poly.type
_entity_poly.pdbx_seq_one_letter_code
_entity_poly.pdbx_strand_id
1 'polypeptide(L)'
;MANLAMTGILEKMTGKDKDYRYMATSDLLNELNKETFKADTDLEIKLSNIIIQQLDDAAGDVSGLAVKCLAPLVKKVSETRVVEMTNKLCDKLLNGKDQHRDVASIALKTVVAEVSVSSLAQSILISLSPQLIKGITTAVSV
;
A
#
# COMPACT_ATOMS: atom_id res chain seq x y z
N MET A 1 7.11 7.96 22.22
CA MET A 1 7.99 6.77 22.09
C MET A 1 7.60 5.88 20.91
N ALA A 2 6.31 5.62 20.62
CA ALA A 2 5.88 4.81 19.47
C ALA A 2 6.37 5.33 18.09
N ASN A 3 6.34 6.65 17.84
CA ASN A 3 6.79 7.23 16.56
C ASN A 3 8.30 7.04 16.26
N LEU A 4 9.15 6.97 17.30
CA LEU A 4 10.59 6.73 17.14
C LEU A 4 10.87 5.29 16.72
N ALA A 5 10.18 4.32 17.35
CA ALA A 5 10.26 2.92 16.96
C ALA A 5 9.79 2.71 15.52
N MET A 6 8.70 3.39 15.13
CA MET A 6 8.18 3.32 13.76
C MET A 6 9.16 3.87 12.73
N THR A 7 9.82 4.99 13.02
CA THR A 7 10.83 5.57 12.12
C THR A 7 11.97 4.58 11.86
N GLY A 8 12.47 3.89 12.91
CA GLY A 8 13.51 2.88 12.75
C GLY A 8 13.08 1.63 11.97
N ILE A 9 11.81 1.22 12.09
CA ILE A 9 11.25 0.12 11.27
C ILE A 9 11.24 0.54 9.79
N LEU A 10 10.71 1.73 9.51
CA LEU A 10 10.56 2.27 8.16
C LEU A 10 11.90 2.45 7.44
N GLU A 11 12.95 2.88 8.14
CA GLU A 11 14.30 2.95 7.59
C GLU A 11 14.82 1.57 7.17
N LYS A 12 14.65 0.56 8.03
CA LYS A 12 15.10 -0.81 7.76
C LYS A 12 14.36 -1.48 6.61
N MET A 13 13.09 -1.15 6.39
CA MET A 13 12.32 -1.62 5.22
C MET A 13 12.97 -1.20 3.89
N THR A 14 13.71 -0.10 3.86
CA THR A 14 14.43 0.37 2.67
C THR A 14 15.89 -0.08 2.60
N GLY A 15 16.31 -0.95 3.51
CA GLY A 15 17.69 -1.44 3.62
C GLY A 15 18.13 -2.34 2.46
N LYS A 16 19.44 -2.51 2.29
CA LYS A 16 20.00 -3.37 1.23
C LYS A 16 19.78 -4.86 1.46
N ASP A 17 19.78 -5.28 2.73
CA ASP A 17 19.68 -6.68 3.13
C ASP A 17 18.23 -7.18 3.11
N LYS A 18 18.00 -8.32 2.45
CA LYS A 18 16.66 -8.90 2.29
C LYS A 18 16.03 -9.27 3.63
N ASP A 19 16.80 -9.85 4.54
CA ASP A 19 16.29 -10.37 5.80
C ASP A 19 15.95 -9.22 6.75
N TYR A 20 16.72 -8.12 6.72
CA TYR A 20 16.33 -6.89 7.42
C TYR A 20 15.06 -6.28 6.86
N ARG A 21 14.88 -6.23 5.54
CA ARG A 21 13.63 -5.72 4.95
C ARG A 21 12.45 -6.61 5.32
N TYR A 22 12.61 -7.93 5.25
CA TYR A 22 11.59 -8.89 5.65
C TYR A 22 11.20 -8.73 7.11
N MET A 23 12.19 -8.70 8.01
CA MET A 23 11.98 -8.54 9.45
C MET A 23 11.29 -7.23 9.77
N ALA A 24 11.75 -6.11 9.17
CA ALA A 24 11.14 -4.81 9.38
C ALA A 24 9.70 -4.75 8.86
N THR A 25 9.41 -5.35 7.70
CA THR A 25 8.04 -5.40 7.16
C THR A 25 7.14 -6.27 8.03
N SER A 26 7.65 -7.37 8.59
CA SER A 26 6.93 -8.21 9.54
C SER A 26 6.66 -7.49 10.86
N ASP A 27 7.64 -6.75 11.39
CA ASP A 27 7.47 -5.94 12.60
C ASP A 27 6.43 -4.84 12.39
N LEU A 28 6.44 -4.19 11.22
CA LEU A 28 5.42 -3.22 10.83
C LEU A 28 4.02 -3.85 10.80
N LEU A 29 3.88 -5.02 10.18
CA LEU A 29 2.59 -5.74 10.15
C LEU A 29 2.08 -6.02 11.56
N ASN A 30 2.95 -6.48 12.46
CA ASN A 30 2.61 -6.74 13.85
C ASN A 30 2.18 -5.46 14.58
N GLU A 31 2.83 -4.33 14.31
CA GLU A 31 2.47 -3.04 14.91
C GLU A 31 1.11 -2.53 14.39
N LEU A 32 0.86 -2.60 13.08
CA LEU A 32 -0.40 -2.18 12.47
C LEU A 32 -1.61 -2.97 12.99
N ASN A 33 -1.41 -4.24 13.35
CA ASN A 33 -2.46 -5.09 13.92
C ASN A 33 -2.81 -4.76 15.38
N LYS A 34 -2.01 -3.93 16.07
CA LYS A 34 -2.34 -3.52 17.44
C LYS A 34 -3.51 -2.55 17.43
N GLU A 35 -4.47 -2.77 18.32
CA GLU A 35 -5.58 -1.83 18.50
C GLU A 35 -5.10 -0.45 18.96
N THR A 36 -4.02 -0.43 19.76
CA THR A 36 -3.39 0.79 20.29
C THR A 36 -2.61 1.59 19.24
N PHE A 37 -2.38 1.03 18.05
CA PHE A 37 -1.67 1.73 17.00
C PHE A 37 -2.46 2.96 16.52
N LYS A 38 -1.79 4.10 16.52
CA LYS A 38 -2.28 5.38 16.02
C LYS A 38 -1.17 6.05 15.20
N ALA A 39 -1.53 6.55 14.03
CA ALA A 39 -0.65 7.37 13.21
C ALA A 39 -1.14 8.83 13.23
N ASP A 40 -0.21 9.76 13.32
CA ASP A 40 -0.48 11.15 12.95
C ASP A 40 -0.36 11.33 11.42
N THR A 41 -0.75 12.49 10.91
CA THR A 41 -0.77 12.77 9.47
C THR A 41 0.58 12.53 8.79
N ASP A 42 1.68 12.94 9.42
CA ASP A 42 3.02 12.77 8.87
C ASP A 42 3.43 11.30 8.80
N LEU A 43 3.06 10.54 9.83
CA LEU A 43 3.31 9.11 9.88
C LEU A 43 2.44 8.36 8.87
N GLU A 44 1.16 8.73 8.68
CA GLU A 44 0.30 8.16 7.63
C GLU A 44 0.94 8.30 6.25
N ILE A 45 1.43 9.50 5.92
CA ILE A 45 2.10 9.78 4.63
C ILE A 45 3.31 8.86 4.45
N LYS A 46 4.18 8.78 5.46
CA LYS A 46 5.39 7.96 5.40
C LYS A 46 5.07 6.47 5.27
N LEU A 47 4.15 5.97 6.10
CA LEU A 47 3.73 4.56 6.09
C LEU A 47 3.21 4.13 4.73
N SER A 48 2.24 4.87 4.21
CA SER A 48 1.62 4.55 2.92
C SER A 48 2.64 4.58 1.79
N ASN A 49 3.55 5.56 1.77
CA ASN A 49 4.59 5.64 0.73
C ASN A 49 5.57 4.47 0.79
N ILE A 50 6.07 4.14 1.98
CA ILE A 50 7.07 3.08 2.14
C ILE A 50 6.46 1.71 1.88
N ILE A 51 5.25 1.42 2.37
CA ILE A 51 4.57 0.15 2.08
C ILE A 51 4.32 0.01 0.57
N ILE A 52 3.84 1.06 -0.11
CA ILE A 52 3.61 1.02 -1.56
C ILE A 52 4.92 0.83 -2.33
N GLN A 53 6.02 1.44 -1.88
CA GLN A 53 7.35 1.21 -2.47
C GLN A 53 7.81 -0.24 -2.25
N GLN A 54 7.54 -0.83 -1.08
CA GLN A 54 7.92 -2.21 -0.75
C GLN A 54 7.22 -3.25 -1.64
N LEU A 55 6.11 -2.91 -2.31
CA LEU A 55 5.48 -3.78 -3.30
C LEU A 55 6.38 -4.03 -4.52
N ASP A 56 7.35 -3.15 -4.78
CA ASP A 56 8.34 -3.29 -5.86
C ASP A 56 9.59 -4.08 -5.41
N ASP A 57 9.59 -4.70 -4.22
CA ASP A 57 10.74 -5.47 -3.76
C ASP A 57 11.06 -6.60 -4.74
N ALA A 58 12.35 -6.81 -5.01
CA ALA A 58 12.82 -7.91 -5.84
C ALA A 58 12.53 -9.28 -5.19
N ALA A 59 12.42 -9.32 -3.87
CA ALA A 59 12.09 -10.52 -3.11
C ALA A 59 10.57 -10.63 -2.93
N GLY A 60 9.98 -11.69 -3.50
CA GLY A 60 8.54 -11.93 -3.48
C GLY A 60 7.94 -12.16 -2.08
N ASP A 61 8.75 -12.67 -1.14
CA ASP A 61 8.38 -12.84 0.26
C ASP A 61 8.20 -11.48 0.97
N VAL A 62 9.09 -10.52 0.68
CA VAL A 62 9.02 -9.16 1.22
C VAL A 62 7.85 -8.38 0.63
N SER A 63 7.68 -8.39 -0.70
CA SER A 63 6.54 -7.71 -1.34
C SER A 63 5.20 -8.36 -0.95
N GLY A 64 5.18 -9.69 -0.76
CA GLY A 64 4.02 -10.40 -0.22
C GLY A 64 3.66 -9.97 1.22
N LEU A 65 4.65 -9.69 2.08
CA LEU A 65 4.40 -9.11 3.40
C LEU A 65 3.89 -7.66 3.30
N ALA A 66 4.40 -6.87 2.37
CA ALA A 66 3.93 -5.51 2.14
C ALA A 66 2.45 -5.47 1.74
N VAL A 67 2.00 -6.39 0.89
CA VAL A 67 0.57 -6.57 0.57
C VAL A 67 -0.25 -6.82 1.84
N LYS A 68 0.23 -7.69 2.74
CA LYS A 68 -0.47 -7.98 4.01
C LYS A 68 -0.58 -6.77 4.92
N CYS A 69 0.39 -5.84 4.88
CA CYS A 69 0.35 -4.60 5.66
C CYS A 69 -0.77 -3.66 5.22
N LEU A 70 -1.19 -3.70 3.95
CA LEU A 70 -2.24 -2.82 3.44
C LEU A 70 -3.59 -3.06 4.13
N ALA A 71 -3.90 -4.32 4.47
CA ALA A 71 -5.19 -4.66 5.04
C ALA A 71 -5.48 -3.97 6.39
N PRO A 72 -4.60 -4.07 7.41
CA PRO A 72 -4.79 -3.29 8.64
C PRO A 72 -4.55 -1.79 8.41
N LEU A 73 -3.66 -1.38 7.48
CA LEU A 73 -3.38 0.03 7.23
C LEU A 73 -4.62 0.83 6.80
N VAL A 74 -5.47 0.27 5.92
CA VAL A 74 -6.71 0.93 5.45
C VAL A 74 -7.62 1.34 6.60
N LYS A 75 -7.62 0.56 7.70
CA LYS A 75 -8.45 0.82 8.90
C LYS A 75 -7.81 1.80 9.87
N LYS A 76 -6.56 2.21 9.63
CA LYS A 76 -5.72 2.96 10.57
C LYS A 76 -5.30 4.33 10.03
N VAL A 77 -5.69 4.67 8.80
CA VAL A 77 -5.36 5.95 8.16
C VAL A 77 -6.63 6.65 7.69
N SER A 78 -6.52 7.95 7.42
CA SER A 78 -7.62 8.77 6.91
C SER A 78 -8.19 8.30 5.56
N GLU A 79 -9.48 8.59 5.29
CA GLU A 79 -10.10 8.29 3.98
C GLU A 79 -9.32 8.92 2.81
N THR A 80 -8.85 10.16 2.97
CA THR A 80 -8.00 10.84 1.99
C THR A 80 -6.73 10.04 1.69
N ARG A 81 -6.07 9.51 2.72
CA ARG A 81 -4.87 8.67 2.57
C ARG A 81 -5.19 7.38 1.80
N VAL A 82 -6.33 6.73 2.08
CA VAL A 82 -6.75 5.52 1.36
C VAL A 82 -7.02 5.80 -0.13
N VAL A 83 -7.66 6.92 -0.46
CA VAL A 83 -7.88 7.32 -1.86
C VAL A 83 -6.54 7.57 -2.57
N GLU A 84 -5.61 8.27 -1.94
CA GLU A 84 -4.26 8.48 -2.50
C GLU A 84 -3.50 7.16 -2.73
N MET A 85 -3.55 6.24 -1.77
CA MET A 85 -2.96 4.90 -1.91
C MET A 85 -3.56 4.17 -3.11
N THR A 86 -4.88 4.20 -3.22
CA THR A 86 -5.63 3.53 -4.28
C THR A 86 -5.25 4.07 -5.68
N ASN A 87 -5.09 5.40 -5.80
CA ASN A 87 -4.59 6.02 -7.03
C ASN A 87 -3.17 5.59 -7.39
N LYS A 88 -2.26 5.55 -6.42
CA LYS A 88 -0.87 5.08 -6.64
C LYS A 88 -0.82 3.62 -7.08
N LEU A 89 -1.66 2.77 -6.49
CA LEU A 89 -1.75 1.35 -6.87
C LEU A 89 -2.33 1.17 -8.27
N CYS A 90 -3.34 1.96 -8.64
CA CYS A 90 -3.89 1.96 -10.00
C CYS A 90 -2.86 2.44 -11.03
N ASP A 91 -2.12 3.51 -10.74
CA ASP A 91 -1.05 3.98 -11.61
C ASP A 91 0.05 2.91 -11.78
N LYS A 92 0.46 2.23 -10.70
CA LYS A 92 1.38 1.09 -10.77
C LYS A 92 0.82 -0.08 -11.60
N LEU A 93 -0.47 -0.36 -11.49
CA LEU A 93 -1.13 -1.40 -12.29
C LEU A 93 -1.10 -1.07 -13.79
N LEU A 94 -1.41 0.18 -14.14
CA LEU A 94 -1.57 0.60 -15.53
C LEU A 94 -0.25 0.98 -16.21
N ASN A 95 0.62 1.70 -15.49
CA ASN A 95 1.83 2.34 -16.02
C ASN A 95 3.12 1.82 -15.36
N GLY A 96 3.03 0.93 -14.37
CA GLY A 96 4.19 0.36 -13.70
C GLY A 96 4.92 -0.72 -14.51
N LYS A 97 5.97 -1.28 -13.90
CA LYS A 97 6.77 -2.36 -14.50
C LYS A 97 5.96 -3.65 -14.56
N ASP A 98 6.01 -4.36 -15.68
CA ASP A 98 5.26 -5.61 -15.88
C ASP A 98 5.50 -6.65 -14.78
N GLN A 99 6.74 -6.81 -14.31
CA GLN A 99 7.10 -7.77 -13.26
C GLN A 99 6.44 -7.51 -11.89
N HIS A 100 5.96 -6.27 -11.63
CA HIS A 100 5.28 -5.90 -10.39
C HIS A 100 3.78 -5.68 -10.58
N ARG A 101 3.26 -5.83 -11.81
CA ARG A 101 1.86 -5.55 -12.13
C ARG A 101 0.90 -6.48 -11.36
N ASP A 102 1.25 -7.75 -11.23
CA ASP A 102 0.45 -8.72 -10.47
C ASP A 102 0.37 -8.36 -8.98
N VAL A 103 1.50 -7.96 -8.39
CA VAL A 103 1.55 -7.50 -6.99
C VAL A 103 0.74 -6.22 -6.81
N ALA A 104 0.82 -5.26 -7.74
CA ALA A 104 0.02 -4.04 -7.72
C ALA A 104 -1.49 -4.33 -7.82
N SER A 105 -1.88 -5.29 -8.66
CA SER A 105 -3.27 -5.76 -8.78
C SER A 105 -3.79 -6.37 -7.48
N ILE A 106 -2.99 -7.26 -6.86
CA ILE A 106 -3.33 -7.87 -5.57
C ILE A 106 -3.43 -6.79 -4.49
N ALA A 107 -2.47 -5.87 -4.42
CA ALA A 107 -2.46 -4.77 -3.46
C ALA A 107 -3.70 -3.88 -3.59
N LEU A 108 -4.08 -3.50 -4.82
CA LEU A 108 -5.29 -2.71 -5.08
C LEU A 108 -6.54 -3.47 -4.62
N LYS A 109 -6.64 -4.76 -4.97
CA LYS A 109 -7.75 -5.62 -4.51
C LYS A 109 -7.81 -5.70 -2.99
N THR A 110 -6.66 -5.85 -2.32
CA THR A 110 -6.57 -5.88 -0.85
C THR A 110 -7.08 -4.59 -0.25
N VAL A 111 -6.69 -3.43 -0.77
CA VAL A 111 -7.19 -2.14 -0.26
C VAL A 111 -8.70 -2.03 -0.42
N VAL A 112 -9.23 -2.34 -1.61
CA VAL A 112 -10.67 -2.26 -1.91
C VAL A 112 -11.48 -3.22 -1.04
N ALA A 113 -10.96 -4.43 -0.76
CA ALA A 113 -11.65 -5.42 0.07
C ALA A 113 -11.84 -4.99 1.54
N GLU A 114 -11.02 -4.06 2.02
CA GLU A 114 -11.10 -3.55 3.40
C GLU A 114 -11.95 -2.27 3.53
N VAL A 115 -12.46 -1.73 2.41
CA VAL A 115 -13.32 -0.54 2.43
C VAL A 115 -14.71 -0.93 2.93
N SER A 116 -15.08 -0.44 4.11
CA SER A 116 -16.39 -0.67 4.72
C SER A 116 -17.29 0.57 4.77
N VAL A 117 -16.76 1.75 4.43
CA VAL A 117 -17.47 3.03 4.52
C VAL A 117 -17.95 3.48 3.13
N SER A 118 -19.23 3.86 3.03
CA SER A 118 -19.85 4.23 1.75
C SER A 118 -19.24 5.49 1.11
N SER A 119 -18.92 6.53 1.91
CA SER A 119 -18.26 7.76 1.41
C SER A 119 -16.89 7.49 0.81
N LEU A 120 -16.10 6.64 1.47
CA LEU A 120 -14.80 6.21 0.98
C LEU A 120 -14.95 5.40 -0.32
N ALA A 121 -15.89 4.46 -0.36
CA ALA A 121 -16.17 3.67 -1.57
C ALA A 121 -16.56 4.57 -2.76
N GLN A 122 -17.42 5.57 -2.55
CA GLN A 122 -17.78 6.55 -3.58
C GLN A 122 -16.56 7.36 -4.04
N SER A 123 -15.73 7.82 -3.11
CA SER A 123 -14.51 8.59 -3.42
C SER A 123 -13.52 7.77 -4.24
N ILE A 124 -13.34 6.49 -3.90
CA ILE A 124 -12.50 5.55 -4.65
C ILE A 124 -13.07 5.32 -6.05
N LEU A 125 -14.39 5.09 -6.19
CA LEU A 125 -15.02 4.89 -7.50
C LEU A 125 -14.85 6.11 -8.41
N ILE A 126 -15.14 7.31 -7.91
CA ILE A 126 -14.97 8.57 -8.66
C ILE A 126 -13.51 8.70 -9.17
N SER A 127 -12.54 8.32 -8.33
CA SER A 127 -11.13 8.44 -8.67
C SER A 127 -10.63 7.34 -9.62
N LEU A 128 -11.00 6.08 -9.39
CA LEU A 128 -10.47 4.93 -10.11
C LEU A 128 -11.15 4.65 -11.44
N SER A 129 -12.47 4.80 -11.52
CA SER A 129 -13.24 4.46 -12.72
C SER A 129 -12.66 5.10 -13.99
N PRO A 130 -12.35 6.41 -14.06
CA PRO A 130 -11.78 6.99 -15.28
C PRO A 130 -10.39 6.42 -15.63
N GLN A 131 -9.57 6.09 -14.63
CA GLN A 131 -8.24 5.50 -14.86
C GLN A 131 -8.36 4.07 -15.42
N LEU A 132 -9.22 3.25 -14.83
CA LEU A 132 -9.46 1.88 -15.28
C LEU A 132 -10.11 1.85 -16.68
N ILE A 133 -11.08 2.73 -16.96
CA ILE A 133 -11.67 2.89 -18.30
C ILE A 133 -10.57 3.22 -19.32
N LYS A 134 -9.68 4.17 -19.00
CA LYS A 134 -8.53 4.50 -19.85
C LYS A 134 -7.63 3.28 -20.06
N GLY A 135 -7.31 2.54 -19.00
CA GLY A 135 -6.50 1.32 -19.07
C GLY A 135 -7.10 0.27 -20.01
N ILE A 136 -8.40 -0.01 -19.88
CA ILE A 136 -9.13 -0.98 -20.72
C ILE A 136 -9.18 -0.52 -22.18
N THR A 137 -9.48 0.75 -22.42
CA THR A 137 -9.65 1.28 -23.80
C THR A 137 -8.33 1.50 -24.53
N THR A 138 -7.23 1.73 -23.81
CA THR A 138 -5.90 1.91 -24.42
C THR A 138 -5.21 0.56 -24.67
N ALA A 139 -5.55 -0.48 -23.93
CA ALA A 139 -4.99 -1.82 -24.09
C ALA A 139 -5.34 -2.53 -25.42
N VAL A 140 -6.21 -1.94 -26.26
CA VAL A 140 -6.67 -2.51 -27.55
C VAL A 140 -5.76 -2.14 -28.73
N SER A 141 -4.50 -1.73 -28.50
CA SER A 141 -3.56 -1.37 -29.59
C SER A 141 -2.37 -2.32 -29.76
N VAL A 142 -2.55 -3.61 -29.49
CA VAL A 142 -1.55 -4.66 -29.82
C VAL A 142 -2.13 -5.62 -30.84
#